data_AF-A0AAE1BZA7-F1
#
_entry.id   AF-A0AAE1BZA7-F1
#
_cell.length_a   1.000
_cell.length_b   1.000
_cell.length_c   1.000
_cell.angle_alpha   90.00
_cell.angle_beta   90.00
_cell.angle_gamma   90.00
#
_symmetry.space_group_name_H-M   'P 1'
#
loop_
_entity.id
_entity.type
_entity.pdbx_description
1 polymer ?
#
loop_
_entity_poly.entity_id
_entity_poly.type
_entity_poly.pdbx_seq_one_letter_code
_entity_poly.pdbx_strand_id
1 'polypeptide(L)'
;MKLNISYPATGCQKLLEFDDEKKTRIFNERRMGQEIEADPLGDEWKGYIVRITGGNDKQGFPMKQGVLTNNRVRLLLSKGHSCYRPRRTGERKRKSVRGCIVDSNLSVLALIIVKKGEGEIPGLTDGSVPRRLGPKRASKIRKLFNLSKLDDVRQYVIKRPVTVKEGKKPKSKAPKIQRLITPVVLQRKRHKKALKRSRAHKNKEEKADYAKLLASRQKEAKEKRQEEIRRRRSSMRDSKTSEKSSDVKPVEKKPVEKKPVEKKPAEKKPAEKKPAEKKSAEKKPAKKASKPSAAKASKK
;
A
#
# COMPACT_ATOMS: atom_id res chain seq x y z
N MET A 1 26.91 -31.53 17.86
CA MET A 1 25.81 -30.72 17.27
C MET A 1 26.39 -29.80 16.21
N LYS A 2 25.71 -29.57 15.08
CA LYS A 2 26.19 -28.65 14.03
C LYS A 2 25.62 -27.24 14.24
N LEU A 3 26.45 -26.21 14.13
CA LEU A 3 26.04 -24.81 14.19
C LEU A 3 26.15 -24.18 12.80
N ASN A 4 25.02 -23.78 12.23
CA ASN A 4 24.99 -23.01 10.99
C ASN A 4 24.93 -21.52 11.33
N ILE A 5 26.06 -20.84 11.22
CA ILE A 5 26.23 -19.46 11.69
C ILE A 5 26.30 -18.53 10.49
N SER A 6 25.53 -17.45 10.56
CA SER A 6 25.48 -16.42 9.52
C SER A 6 25.85 -15.06 10.09
N TYR A 7 26.60 -14.27 9.32
CA TYR A 7 26.92 -12.89 9.66
C TYR A 7 26.26 -11.92 8.66
N PRO A 8 25.14 -11.27 9.03
CA PRO A 8 24.37 -10.45 8.09
C PRO A 8 25.11 -9.21 7.55
N ALA A 9 26.13 -8.72 8.25
CA ALA A 9 26.86 -7.52 7.83
C ALA A 9 27.70 -7.80 6.57
N THR A 10 28.38 -8.96 6.53
CA THR A 10 29.20 -9.38 5.39
C THR A 10 28.43 -10.29 4.42
N GLY A 11 27.37 -10.95 4.88
CA GLY A 11 26.62 -11.93 4.09
C GLY A 11 27.29 -13.31 4.00
N CYS A 12 28.34 -13.55 4.78
CA CYS A 12 29.01 -14.84 4.89
C CYS A 12 28.24 -15.79 5.81
N GLN A 13 28.43 -17.09 5.58
CA GLN A 13 27.85 -18.16 6.40
C GLN A 13 28.86 -19.31 6.50
N LYS A 14 28.90 -19.97 7.65
CA LYS A 14 29.77 -21.12 7.89
C LYS A 14 29.05 -22.15 8.75
N LEU A 15 29.18 -23.41 8.37
CA LEU A 15 28.75 -24.54 9.16
C LEU A 15 29.93 -25.01 10.00
N LEU A 16 29.77 -25.04 11.32
CA LEU A 16 30.76 -25.54 12.25
C LEU A 16 30.22 -26.77 12.96
N GLU A 17 31.08 -27.77 13.14
CA GLU A 17 30.76 -29.01 13.83
C GLU A 17 31.42 -28.98 15.20
N PHE A 18 30.61 -29.16 16.24
CA PHE A 18 31.06 -29.22 17.63
C PHE A 18 30.69 -30.59 18.19
N ASP A 19 31.71 -31.38 18.53
CA ASP A 19 31.53 -32.71 19.13
C ASP A 19 31.40 -32.64 20.65
N ASP A 20 32.06 -31.66 21.29
CA ASP A 20 32.00 -31.45 22.73
C ASP A 20 30.64 -30.83 23.14
N GLU A 21 29.82 -31.62 23.81
CA GLU A 21 28.50 -31.21 24.28
C GLU A 21 28.59 -30.07 25.30
N LYS A 22 29.67 -29.96 26.08
CA LYS A 22 29.84 -28.90 27.10
C LYS A 22 29.82 -27.51 26.46
N LYS A 23 30.45 -27.35 25.31
CA LYS A 23 30.47 -26.08 24.56
C LYS A 23 29.08 -25.71 24.06
N THR A 24 28.30 -26.69 23.62
CA THR A 24 26.95 -26.46 23.06
C THR A 24 25.84 -26.36 24.11
N ARG A 25 26.12 -26.74 25.36
CA ARG A 25 25.14 -26.75 26.47
C ARG A 25 24.55 -25.37 26.76
N ILE A 26 25.27 -24.29 26.46
CA ILE A 26 24.80 -22.91 26.61
C ILE A 26 23.50 -22.61 25.84
N PHE A 27 23.24 -23.37 24.77
CA PHE A 27 22.05 -23.21 23.95
C PHE A 27 20.87 -24.00 24.48
N ASN A 28 21.09 -25.02 25.31
CA ASN A 28 20.00 -25.86 25.83
C ASN A 28 19.07 -25.02 26.72
N GLU A 29 17.78 -25.34 26.67
CA GLU A 29 16.69 -24.64 27.38
C GLU A 29 16.46 -23.18 26.93
N ARG A 30 17.27 -22.69 26.00
CA ARG A 30 17.08 -21.39 25.36
C ARG A 30 16.02 -21.49 24.28
N ARG A 31 15.33 -20.37 24.06
CA ARG A 31 14.27 -20.25 23.04
C ARG A 31 14.81 -19.58 21.78
N MET A 32 14.26 -19.96 20.63
CA MET A 32 14.45 -19.19 19.40
C MET A 32 14.15 -17.70 19.60
N GLY A 33 15.04 -16.86 19.10
CA GLY A 33 15.02 -15.41 19.22
C GLY A 33 15.87 -14.86 20.37
N GLN A 34 16.34 -15.70 21.30
CA GLN A 34 17.20 -15.27 22.40
C GLN A 34 18.63 -14.99 21.92
N GLU A 35 19.22 -13.95 22.50
CA GLU A 35 20.62 -13.56 22.36
C GLU A 35 21.43 -14.22 23.47
N ILE A 36 22.58 -14.79 23.10
CA ILE A 36 23.42 -15.60 23.96
C ILE A 36 24.88 -15.21 23.68
N GLU A 37 25.67 -15.13 24.73
CA GLU A 37 27.10 -14.93 24.67
C GLU A 37 27.77 -16.22 24.17
N ALA A 38 28.57 -16.09 23.12
CA ALA A 38 29.20 -17.23 22.45
C ALA A 38 30.58 -17.58 23.02
N ASP A 39 31.06 -16.85 24.04
CA ASP A 39 32.37 -17.05 24.67
C ASP A 39 32.68 -18.52 25.02
N PRO A 40 31.72 -19.33 25.52
CA PRO A 40 31.99 -20.73 25.87
C PRO A 40 32.23 -21.68 24.68
N LEU A 41 32.03 -21.22 23.43
CA LEU A 41 32.34 -22.02 22.24
C LEU A 41 33.85 -22.14 21.99
N GLY A 42 34.64 -21.18 22.49
CA GLY A 42 36.09 -21.13 22.37
C GLY A 42 36.61 -19.70 22.29
N ASP A 43 37.94 -19.53 22.36
CA ASP A 43 38.59 -18.21 22.44
C ASP A 43 38.29 -17.32 21.21
N GLU A 44 38.12 -17.92 20.02
CA GLU A 44 37.73 -17.22 18.79
C GLU A 44 36.35 -16.52 18.90
N TRP A 45 35.49 -17.02 19.80
CA TRP A 45 34.12 -16.55 20.00
C TRP A 45 34.00 -15.55 21.15
N LYS A 46 35.12 -15.14 21.76
CA LYS A 46 35.12 -14.18 22.86
C LYS A 46 34.55 -12.82 22.45
N GLY A 47 33.55 -12.35 23.20
CA GLY A 47 32.83 -11.11 22.96
C GLY A 47 31.79 -11.18 21.83
N TYR A 48 31.59 -12.35 21.21
CA TYR A 48 30.54 -12.53 20.22
C TYR A 48 29.18 -12.75 20.88
N ILE A 49 28.17 -12.04 20.38
CA ILE A 49 26.77 -12.28 20.76
C ILE A 49 26.05 -12.88 19.56
N VAL A 50 25.48 -14.06 19.78
CA VAL A 50 24.71 -14.79 18.76
C VAL A 50 23.26 -14.87 19.16
N ARG A 51 22.37 -14.83 18.16
CA ARG A 51 20.94 -15.04 18.34
C ARG A 51 20.51 -16.36 17.71
N ILE A 52 19.76 -17.15 18.47
CA ILE A 52 19.16 -18.39 17.95
C ILE A 52 18.06 -18.01 16.97
N THR A 53 18.15 -18.46 15.72
CA THR A 53 17.15 -18.16 14.68
C THR A 53 16.29 -19.33 14.26
N GLY A 54 16.68 -20.54 14.64
CA GLY A 54 15.96 -21.77 14.35
C GLY A 54 16.91 -22.96 14.34
N GLY A 55 16.49 -24.03 13.68
CA GLY A 55 17.27 -25.26 13.60
C GLY A 55 16.43 -26.39 13.02
N ASN A 56 17.06 -27.54 12.89
CA ASN A 56 16.47 -28.77 12.42
C ASN A 56 16.74 -29.89 13.42
N ASP A 57 15.69 -30.64 13.74
CA ASP A 57 15.75 -31.87 14.52
C ASP A 57 16.60 -32.94 13.79
N LYS A 58 17.04 -33.99 14.49
CA LYS A 58 17.78 -35.13 13.91
C LYS A 58 17.03 -35.80 12.76
N GLN A 59 15.69 -35.84 12.81
CA GLN A 59 14.86 -36.34 11.71
C GLN A 59 14.46 -35.26 10.69
N GLY A 60 15.12 -34.09 10.70
CA GLY A 60 14.94 -33.03 9.70
C GLY A 60 13.76 -32.07 9.93
N PHE A 61 12.98 -32.25 10.98
CA PHE A 61 11.84 -31.36 11.27
C PHE A 61 12.33 -29.96 11.69
N PRO A 62 11.87 -28.88 11.02
CA PRO A 62 12.30 -27.52 11.36
C PRO A 62 11.63 -27.03 12.64
N MET A 63 12.34 -26.18 13.39
CA MET A 63 11.80 -25.48 14.56
C MET A 63 10.77 -24.42 14.15
N LYS A 64 9.77 -24.19 15.02
CA LYS A 64 8.73 -23.18 14.81
C LYS A 64 8.63 -22.22 16.00
N GLN A 65 8.81 -20.92 15.75
CA GLN A 65 8.60 -19.87 16.74
C GLN A 65 7.19 -19.94 17.36
N GLY A 66 7.11 -19.80 18.67
CA GLY A 66 5.85 -19.76 19.44
C GLY A 66 5.35 -21.12 19.91
N VAL A 67 5.96 -22.22 19.49
CA VAL A 67 5.66 -23.56 20.02
C VAL A 67 6.56 -23.79 21.24
N LEU A 68 6.06 -23.50 22.44
CA LEU A 68 6.82 -23.50 23.70
C LEU A 68 7.07 -24.90 24.27
N THR A 69 7.52 -25.81 23.42
CA THR A 69 7.95 -27.15 23.80
C THR A 69 9.37 -27.36 23.30
N ASN A 70 10.11 -28.29 23.91
CA ASN A 70 11.26 -28.89 23.25
C ASN A 70 10.76 -29.87 22.18
N ASN A 71 9.83 -30.76 22.49
CA ASN A 71 9.34 -31.83 21.62
C ASN A 71 8.63 -31.37 20.32
N ARG A 72 8.40 -32.33 19.43
CA ARG A 72 7.63 -32.15 18.19
C ARG A 72 6.12 -32.12 18.47
N VAL A 73 5.42 -31.21 17.81
CA VAL A 73 3.96 -31.07 17.91
C VAL A 73 3.34 -31.06 16.51
N ARG A 74 2.15 -31.63 16.36
CA ARG A 74 1.38 -31.59 15.11
C ARG A 74 0.42 -30.42 15.10
N LEU A 75 0.66 -29.43 14.24
CA LEU A 75 -0.16 -28.23 14.11
C LEU A 75 -0.85 -28.17 12.75
N LEU A 76 -2.05 -27.58 12.71
CA LEU A 76 -2.77 -27.31 11.47
C LEU A 76 -2.30 -25.98 10.86
N LEU A 77 -1.43 -26.06 9.86
CA LEU A 77 -0.79 -24.89 9.24
C LEU A 77 -1.58 -24.40 8.01
N SER A 78 -1.69 -23.09 7.88
CA SER A 78 -2.30 -22.37 6.74
C SER A 78 -1.27 -21.46 6.02
N LYS A 79 -1.71 -20.72 5.00
CA LYS A 79 -0.88 -19.75 4.27
C LYS A 79 -0.30 -18.69 5.20
N GLY A 80 1.01 -18.48 5.13
CA GLY A 80 1.73 -17.45 5.90
C GLY A 80 2.43 -17.96 7.15
N HIS A 81 2.07 -19.16 7.63
CA HIS A 81 2.84 -19.80 8.69
C HIS A 81 4.18 -20.32 8.18
N SER A 82 5.22 -20.22 9.01
CA SER A 82 6.48 -20.93 8.82
C SER A 82 6.29 -22.46 8.77
N CYS A 83 7.23 -23.14 8.11
CA CYS A 83 7.27 -24.61 7.94
C CYS A 83 6.21 -25.20 6.99
N TYR A 84 5.42 -24.36 6.30
CA TYR A 84 4.43 -24.81 5.32
C TYR A 84 4.25 -23.81 4.16
N ARG A 85 4.06 -24.37 2.96
CA ARG A 85 3.66 -23.63 1.76
C ARG A 85 2.43 -24.33 1.18
N PRO A 86 1.25 -23.69 1.12
CA PRO A 86 0.05 -24.29 0.55
C PRO A 86 0.19 -24.46 -0.96
N ARG A 87 -0.42 -25.52 -1.51
CA ARG A 87 -0.47 -25.78 -2.96
C ARG A 87 -1.75 -25.21 -3.57
N ARG A 88 -2.85 -25.24 -2.83
CA ARG A 88 -4.12 -24.62 -3.22
C ARG A 88 -4.46 -23.43 -2.31
N THR A 89 -5.22 -22.48 -2.84
CA THR A 89 -5.72 -21.35 -2.05
C THR A 89 -6.69 -21.87 -0.98
N GLY A 90 -6.51 -21.44 0.27
CA GLY A 90 -7.33 -21.89 1.41
C GLY A 90 -6.92 -23.24 2.00
N GLU A 91 -5.98 -23.97 1.40
CA GLU A 91 -5.50 -25.24 1.93
C GLU A 91 -4.87 -25.08 3.32
N ARG A 92 -5.28 -25.95 4.24
CA ARG A 92 -4.66 -26.13 5.56
C ARG A 92 -4.15 -27.57 5.67
N LYS A 93 -2.95 -27.76 6.21
CA LYS A 93 -2.35 -29.09 6.38
C LYS A 93 -1.81 -29.29 7.78
N ARG A 94 -2.18 -30.41 8.42
CA ARG A 94 -1.63 -30.81 9.71
C ARG A 94 -0.23 -31.38 9.52
N LYS A 95 0.78 -30.71 10.08
CA LYS A 95 2.21 -31.07 9.96
C LYS A 95 2.88 -31.12 11.34
N SER A 96 3.81 -32.06 11.50
CA SER A 96 4.72 -32.10 12.64
C SER A 96 5.79 -31.01 12.49
N VAL A 97 6.04 -30.28 13.56
CA VAL A 97 7.08 -29.25 13.67
C VAL A 97 7.81 -29.40 14.99
N ARG A 98 9.10 -29.08 15.04
CA ARG A 98 9.88 -29.05 16.29
C ARG A 98 9.51 -27.76 17.06
N GLY A 99 9.45 -27.85 18.39
CA GLY A 99 9.22 -26.69 19.23
C GLY A 99 10.37 -25.67 19.17
N CYS A 100 10.18 -24.53 19.82
CA CYS A 100 11.15 -23.42 19.79
C CYS A 100 12.22 -23.51 20.89
N ILE A 101 12.09 -24.43 21.85
CA ILE A 101 13.06 -24.64 22.92
C ILE A 101 14.16 -25.58 22.39
N VAL A 102 15.41 -25.17 22.56
CA VAL A 102 16.59 -25.92 22.14
C VAL A 102 16.92 -27.02 23.14
N ASP A 103 17.40 -28.13 22.60
CA ASP A 103 17.65 -29.39 23.29
C ASP A 103 18.66 -30.21 22.46
N SER A 104 19.37 -31.15 23.08
CA SER A 104 20.45 -31.96 22.46
C SER A 104 19.97 -32.88 21.32
N ASN A 105 18.66 -32.98 21.13
CA ASN A 105 18.04 -33.72 20.02
C ASN A 105 18.12 -33.00 18.67
N LEU A 106 18.58 -31.75 18.61
CA LEU A 106 18.80 -31.06 17.34
C LEU A 106 20.03 -31.59 16.60
N SER A 107 19.95 -31.65 15.27
CA SER A 107 21.11 -31.94 14.43
C SER A 107 21.86 -30.66 14.08
N VAL A 108 21.10 -29.63 13.65
CA VAL A 108 21.64 -28.32 13.26
C VAL A 108 20.91 -27.22 14.02
N LEU A 109 21.67 -26.30 14.61
CA LEU A 109 21.15 -25.06 15.17
C LEU A 109 21.58 -23.88 14.28
N ALA A 110 20.63 -23.01 13.92
CA ALA A 110 20.88 -21.85 13.07
C ALA A 110 21.05 -20.59 13.91
N LEU A 111 22.20 -19.92 13.77
CA LEU A 111 22.58 -18.75 14.56
C LEU A 111 22.84 -17.53 13.65
N ILE A 112 22.55 -16.35 14.17
CA ILE A 112 22.94 -15.06 13.59
C ILE A 112 23.88 -14.34 14.55
N ILE A 113 25.02 -13.85 14.07
CA ILE A 113 25.87 -12.93 14.84
C ILE A 113 25.17 -11.56 14.91
N VAL A 114 24.92 -11.10 16.13
CA VAL A 114 24.36 -9.77 16.43
C VAL A 114 25.47 -8.77 16.70
N LYS A 115 26.45 -9.16 17.51
CA LYS A 115 27.64 -8.35 17.84
C LYS A 115 28.90 -9.14 17.50
N LYS A 116 29.82 -8.53 16.74
CA LYS A 116 31.14 -9.09 16.45
C LYS A 116 32.01 -8.94 17.70
N GLY A 117 32.72 -10.00 18.09
CA GLY A 117 33.76 -9.95 19.10
C GLY A 117 35.10 -9.43 18.55
N GLU A 118 36.16 -9.59 19.35
CA GLU A 118 37.50 -9.10 19.00
C GLU A 118 38.21 -10.00 17.99
N GLY A 119 38.14 -11.33 18.17
CA GLY A 119 38.75 -12.30 17.28
C GLY A 119 38.05 -12.36 15.92
N GLU A 120 38.78 -12.70 14.85
CA GLU A 120 38.19 -12.96 13.53
C GLU A 120 38.01 -14.45 13.30
N ILE A 121 36.87 -14.83 12.73
CA ILE A 121 36.51 -16.22 12.46
C ILE A 121 36.65 -16.50 10.96
N PRO A 122 37.53 -17.45 10.59
CA PRO A 122 37.88 -17.70 9.20
C PRO A 122 36.67 -18.12 8.37
N GLY A 123 36.46 -17.42 7.26
CA GLY A 123 35.36 -17.66 6.32
C GLY A 123 33.98 -17.17 6.79
N LEU A 124 33.90 -16.51 7.95
CA LEU A 124 32.66 -15.92 8.46
C LEU A 124 32.77 -14.40 8.58
N THR A 125 33.82 -13.88 9.24
CA THR A 125 33.99 -12.43 9.44
C THR A 125 35.00 -11.78 8.52
N ASP A 126 35.92 -12.55 7.96
CA ASP A 126 37.07 -12.02 7.21
C ASP A 126 36.67 -11.55 5.81
N GLY A 127 35.73 -12.27 5.19
CA GLY A 127 35.25 -12.01 3.85
C GLY A 127 34.03 -11.09 3.83
N SER A 128 33.78 -10.46 2.67
CA SER A 128 32.55 -9.72 2.38
C SER A 128 31.93 -10.19 1.07
N VAL A 129 30.66 -10.60 1.11
CA VAL A 129 29.90 -11.01 -0.07
C VAL A 129 29.12 -9.80 -0.60
N PRO A 130 29.49 -9.24 -1.76
CA PRO A 130 28.82 -8.04 -2.28
C PRO A 130 27.37 -8.34 -2.70
N ARG A 131 26.48 -7.37 -2.41
CA ARG A 131 25.07 -7.46 -2.81
C ARG A 131 24.93 -7.30 -4.32
N ARG A 132 24.65 -8.41 -5.00
CA ARG A 132 24.52 -8.47 -6.47
C ARG A 132 23.42 -7.59 -7.08
N LEU A 133 22.31 -7.37 -6.37
CA LEU A 133 21.11 -6.71 -6.92
C LEU A 133 20.86 -5.36 -6.26
N GLY A 134 20.87 -4.31 -7.09
CA GLY A 134 20.49 -2.96 -6.69
C GLY A 134 18.98 -2.71 -6.64
N PRO A 135 18.56 -1.51 -6.20
CA PRO A 135 17.16 -1.12 -6.14
C PRO A 135 16.50 -1.00 -7.52
N LYS A 136 15.31 -1.60 -7.69
CA LYS A 136 14.52 -1.55 -8.94
C LYS A 136 13.49 -0.41 -9.00
N ARG A 137 12.98 0.04 -7.85
CA ARG A 137 11.91 1.04 -7.76
C ARG A 137 12.52 2.45 -7.79
N ALA A 138 11.96 3.36 -8.58
CA ALA A 138 12.45 4.74 -8.72
C ALA A 138 12.70 5.43 -7.36
N SER A 139 11.76 5.31 -6.41
CA SER A 139 11.92 5.88 -5.07
C SER A 139 13.06 5.27 -4.25
N LYS A 140 13.38 3.98 -4.45
CA LYS A 140 14.49 3.31 -3.77
C LYS A 140 15.85 3.70 -4.37
N ILE A 141 15.90 3.93 -5.69
CA ILE A 141 17.09 4.46 -6.36
C ILE A 141 17.42 5.85 -5.81
N ARG A 142 16.42 6.74 -5.71
CA ARG A 142 16.60 8.07 -5.11
C ARG A 142 17.16 8.03 -3.69
N LYS A 143 16.61 7.16 -2.85
CA LYS A 143 17.09 6.99 -1.46
C LYS A 143 18.52 6.47 -1.38
N LEU A 144 18.95 5.64 -2.34
CA LEU A 144 20.30 5.07 -2.32
C LEU A 144 21.36 6.11 -2.69
N PHE A 145 21.07 6.97 -3.66
CA PHE A 145 21.99 7.99 -4.16
C PHE A 145 21.70 9.40 -3.63
N ASN A 146 20.84 9.52 -2.61
CA ASN A 146 20.38 10.78 -2.03
C ASN A 146 19.89 11.81 -3.07
N LEU A 147 19.22 11.34 -4.11
CA LEU A 147 18.73 12.19 -5.21
C LEU A 147 17.48 12.98 -4.81
N SER A 148 17.37 14.17 -5.39
CA SER A 148 16.18 14.99 -5.36
C SER A 148 15.03 14.35 -6.15
N LYS A 149 13.83 14.94 -6.04
CA LYS A 149 12.66 14.47 -6.79
C LYS A 149 12.73 14.84 -8.28
N LEU A 150 13.47 15.90 -8.61
CA LEU A 150 13.61 16.43 -9.97
C LEU A 150 14.62 15.62 -10.79
N ASP A 151 15.57 14.98 -10.12
CA ASP A 151 16.66 14.26 -10.77
C ASP A 151 16.17 13.02 -11.54
N ASP A 152 16.81 12.77 -12.68
CA ASP A 152 16.51 11.60 -13.51
C ASP A 152 17.20 10.35 -12.98
N VAL A 153 16.40 9.47 -12.38
CA VAL A 153 16.84 8.18 -11.82
C VAL A 153 17.36 7.20 -12.87
N ARG A 154 17.16 7.43 -14.17
CA ARG A 154 17.62 6.51 -15.24
C ARG A 154 19.14 6.40 -15.33
N GLN A 155 19.84 7.50 -15.06
CA GLN A 155 21.30 7.57 -15.14
C GLN A 155 21.97 6.80 -13.99
N TYR A 156 21.32 6.75 -12.82
CA TYR A 156 21.84 6.16 -11.58
C TYR A 156 21.45 4.69 -11.39
N VAL A 157 20.99 3.99 -12.44
CA VAL A 157 20.63 2.58 -12.31
C VAL A 157 21.90 1.73 -12.28
N ILE A 158 22.09 0.99 -11.18
CA ILE A 158 23.19 0.03 -11.05
C ILE A 158 23.05 -1.06 -12.12
N LYS A 159 24.04 -1.13 -13.01
CA LYS A 159 24.15 -2.15 -14.06
C LYS A 159 25.02 -3.29 -13.55
N ARG A 160 24.65 -4.51 -13.91
CA ARG A 160 25.40 -5.70 -13.55
C ARG A 160 26.24 -6.18 -14.74
N PRO A 161 27.56 -6.40 -14.60
CA PRO A 161 28.32 -7.12 -15.61
C PRO A 161 27.81 -8.56 -15.70
N VAL A 162 27.68 -9.07 -16.91
CA VAL A 162 27.30 -10.45 -17.18
C VAL A 162 28.56 -11.20 -17.57
N THR A 163 28.84 -12.32 -16.90
CA THR A 163 29.90 -13.24 -17.32
C THR A 163 29.57 -13.74 -18.73
N VAL A 164 30.48 -13.50 -19.66
CA VAL A 164 30.32 -13.93 -21.06
C VAL A 164 31.31 -15.07 -21.31
N LYS A 165 30.91 -16.06 -22.12
CA LYS A 165 31.84 -17.10 -22.60
C LYS A 165 33.00 -16.44 -23.34
N GLU A 166 34.16 -17.08 -23.30
CA GLU A 166 35.40 -16.61 -23.93
C GLU A 166 35.18 -16.18 -25.40
N GLY A 167 35.84 -15.09 -25.80
CA GLY A 167 35.73 -14.50 -27.14
C GLY A 167 34.56 -13.54 -27.38
N LYS A 168 33.67 -13.31 -26.40
CA LYS A 168 32.55 -12.37 -26.53
C LYS A 168 32.77 -11.08 -25.73
N LYS A 169 32.41 -9.94 -26.34
CA LYS A 169 32.50 -8.62 -25.72
C LYS A 169 31.77 -8.55 -24.37
N PRO A 170 32.33 -7.84 -23.36
CA PRO A 170 31.70 -7.71 -22.05
C PRO A 170 30.32 -7.05 -22.18
N LYS A 171 29.31 -7.65 -21.53
CA LYS A 171 27.92 -7.15 -21.54
C LYS A 171 27.49 -6.73 -20.15
N SER A 172 26.76 -5.63 -20.05
CA SER A 172 26.09 -5.23 -18.82
C SER A 172 24.56 -5.34 -18.96
N LYS A 173 23.87 -5.66 -17.87
CA LYS A 173 22.40 -5.71 -17.80
C LYS A 173 21.89 -4.75 -16.74
N ALA A 174 20.85 -4.00 -17.09
CA ALA A 174 20.16 -3.07 -16.18
C ALA A 174 18.73 -3.56 -15.88
N PRO A 175 18.22 -3.39 -14.65
CA PRO A 175 16.83 -3.64 -14.35
C PRO A 175 15.90 -2.57 -14.95
N LYS A 176 14.73 -2.97 -15.44
CA LYS A 176 13.65 -2.04 -15.78
C LYS A 176 13.16 -1.32 -14.52
N ILE A 177 13.26 0.01 -14.51
CA ILE A 177 12.84 0.83 -13.37
C ILE A 177 11.33 0.74 -13.20
N GLN A 178 10.89 0.41 -11.99
CA GLN A 178 9.48 0.38 -11.63
C GLN A 178 9.05 1.71 -11.00
N ARG A 179 7.80 2.12 -11.28
CA ARG A 179 7.18 3.36 -10.75
C ARG A 179 7.89 4.64 -11.20
N LEU A 180 8.56 4.60 -12.35
CA LEU A 180 9.03 5.81 -13.01
C LEU A 180 7.86 6.54 -13.66
N ILE A 181 7.81 7.87 -13.53
CA ILE A 181 6.86 8.70 -14.24
C ILE A 181 7.38 8.85 -15.68
N THR A 182 6.67 8.26 -16.65
CA THR A 182 7.02 8.34 -18.07
C THR A 182 5.98 9.16 -18.85
N PRO A 183 6.32 9.67 -20.04
CA PRO A 183 5.36 10.37 -20.91
C PRO A 183 4.08 9.57 -21.14
N VAL A 184 4.19 8.25 -21.33
CA VAL A 184 3.05 7.33 -21.48
C VAL A 184 2.13 7.33 -20.25
N VAL A 185 2.71 7.35 -19.03
CA VAL A 185 1.91 7.43 -17.80
C VAL A 185 1.16 8.77 -17.71
N LEU A 186 1.81 9.87 -18.10
CA LEU A 186 1.18 11.19 -18.15
C LEU A 186 0.06 11.24 -19.20
N GLN A 187 0.29 10.68 -20.39
CA GLN A 187 -0.71 10.58 -21.46
C GLN A 187 -1.92 9.76 -21.01
N ARG A 188 -1.73 8.57 -20.42
CA ARG A 188 -2.82 7.75 -19.86
C ARG A 188 -3.61 8.50 -18.80
N LYS A 189 -2.94 9.30 -17.96
CA LYS A 189 -3.60 10.14 -16.95
C LYS A 189 -4.43 11.27 -17.58
N ARG A 190 -3.91 11.93 -18.62
CA ARG A 190 -4.64 12.95 -19.40
C ARG A 190 -5.86 12.32 -20.10
N HIS A 191 -5.68 11.18 -20.76
CA HIS A 191 -6.75 10.43 -21.43
C HIS A 191 -7.87 10.04 -20.45
N LYS A 192 -7.54 9.50 -19.27
CA LYS A 192 -8.54 9.17 -18.23
C LYS A 192 -9.34 10.41 -17.79
N LYS A 193 -8.70 11.58 -17.69
CA LYS A 193 -9.40 12.84 -17.40
C LYS A 193 -10.27 13.30 -18.56
N ALA A 194 -9.79 13.18 -19.80
CA ALA A 194 -10.55 13.51 -21.00
C ALA A 194 -11.83 12.67 -21.12
N LEU A 195 -11.74 11.35 -20.93
CA LEU A 195 -12.92 10.47 -20.93
C LEU A 195 -13.94 10.86 -19.86
N LYS A 196 -13.51 11.25 -18.66
CA LYS A 196 -14.42 11.73 -17.62
C LYS A 196 -15.17 12.99 -18.05
N ARG A 197 -14.46 13.95 -18.68
CA ARG A 197 -15.06 15.19 -19.21
C ARG A 197 -16.02 14.90 -20.36
N SER A 198 -15.61 14.05 -21.30
CA SER A 198 -16.44 13.64 -22.44
C SER A 198 -17.73 12.95 -21.99
N ARG A 199 -17.68 12.05 -21.00
CA ARG A 199 -18.88 11.44 -20.41
C ARG A 199 -19.81 12.48 -19.76
N ALA A 200 -19.26 13.42 -19.01
CA ALA A 200 -20.05 14.47 -18.40
C ALA A 200 -20.71 15.40 -19.45
N HIS A 201 -19.99 15.70 -20.52
CA HIS A 201 -20.51 16.48 -21.65
C HIS A 201 -21.64 15.76 -22.36
N LYS A 202 -21.40 14.49 -22.75
CA LYS A 202 -22.40 13.64 -23.39
C LYS A 202 -23.68 13.55 -22.56
N ASN A 203 -23.57 13.28 -21.25
CA ASN A 203 -24.75 13.24 -20.37
C ASN A 203 -25.47 14.58 -20.28
N LYS A 204 -24.75 15.71 -20.39
CA LYS A 204 -25.36 17.05 -20.38
C LYS A 204 -26.10 17.32 -21.70
N GLU A 205 -25.51 16.93 -22.83
CA GLU A 205 -26.13 17.01 -24.16
C GLU A 205 -27.38 16.14 -24.23
N GLU A 206 -27.28 14.85 -23.88
CA GLU A 206 -28.42 13.92 -23.87
C GLU A 206 -29.56 14.42 -22.97
N LYS A 207 -29.24 15.00 -21.81
CA LYS A 207 -30.25 15.62 -20.93
C LYS A 207 -30.90 16.83 -21.58
N ALA A 208 -30.14 17.68 -22.27
CA ALA A 208 -30.66 18.85 -22.95
C ALA A 208 -31.56 18.45 -24.14
N ASP A 209 -31.14 17.46 -24.91
CA ASP A 209 -31.91 16.95 -26.05
C ASP A 209 -33.19 16.25 -25.60
N TYR A 210 -33.12 15.45 -24.54
CA TYR A 210 -34.31 14.86 -23.92
C TYR A 210 -35.28 15.93 -23.39
N ALA A 211 -34.77 17.00 -22.77
CA ALA A 211 -35.61 18.10 -22.30
C ALA A 211 -36.32 18.84 -23.44
N LYS A 212 -35.64 19.05 -24.59
CA LYS A 212 -36.26 19.63 -25.80
C LYS A 212 -37.37 18.72 -26.34
N LEU A 213 -37.10 17.42 -26.46
CA LEU A 213 -38.09 16.44 -26.92
C LEU A 213 -39.30 16.37 -25.98
N LEU A 214 -39.07 16.41 -24.67
CA LEU A 214 -40.13 16.37 -23.68
C LEU A 214 -41.02 17.62 -23.78
N ALA A 215 -40.43 18.80 -24.00
CA ALA A 215 -41.17 20.04 -24.20
C ALA A 215 -42.07 20.00 -25.46
N SER A 216 -41.59 19.45 -26.58
CA SER A 216 -42.41 19.32 -27.80
C SER A 216 -43.57 18.35 -27.58
N ARG A 217 -43.33 17.19 -26.95
CA ARG A 217 -44.37 16.21 -26.63
C ARG A 217 -45.43 16.75 -25.67
N GLN A 218 -45.02 17.54 -24.67
CA GLN A 218 -45.96 18.21 -23.77
C GLN A 218 -46.81 19.26 -24.48
N LYS A 219 -46.23 20.00 -25.44
CA LYS A 219 -46.95 20.97 -26.26
C LYS A 219 -48.00 20.27 -27.14
N GLU A 220 -47.60 19.22 -27.88
CA GLU A 220 -48.51 18.40 -28.70
C GLU A 220 -49.64 17.79 -27.86
N ALA A 221 -49.34 17.24 -26.68
CA ALA A 221 -50.35 16.65 -25.80
C ALA A 221 -51.34 17.72 -25.27
N LYS A 222 -50.85 18.94 -24.98
CA LYS A 222 -51.69 20.06 -24.57
C LYS A 222 -52.59 20.53 -25.72
N GLU A 223 -52.07 20.60 -26.94
CA GLU A 223 -52.83 20.95 -28.15
C GLU A 223 -53.92 19.90 -28.43
N LYS A 224 -53.59 18.60 -28.43
CA LYS A 224 -54.57 17.51 -28.56
C LYS A 224 -55.67 17.57 -27.50
N ARG A 225 -55.31 17.81 -26.24
CA ARG A 225 -56.29 17.97 -25.14
C ARG A 225 -57.19 19.19 -25.37
N GLN A 226 -56.64 20.30 -25.88
CA GLN A 226 -57.43 21.48 -26.21
C GLN A 226 -58.38 21.22 -27.39
N GLU A 227 -57.95 20.49 -28.41
CA GLU A 227 -58.80 20.05 -29.52
C GLU A 227 -59.93 19.14 -29.06
N GLU A 228 -59.65 18.16 -28.20
CA GLU A 228 -60.69 17.30 -27.60
C GLU A 228 -61.69 18.12 -26.79
N ILE A 229 -61.23 19.09 -25.99
CA ILE A 229 -62.11 20.01 -25.26
C ILE A 229 -62.97 20.85 -26.23
N ARG A 230 -62.38 21.36 -27.33
CA ARG A 230 -63.11 22.10 -28.36
C ARG A 230 -64.18 21.23 -29.03
N ARG A 231 -63.84 19.99 -29.40
CA ARG A 231 -64.75 19.01 -29.98
C ARG A 231 -65.89 18.64 -29.03
N ARG A 232 -65.60 18.45 -27.74
CA ARG A 232 -66.61 18.20 -26.70
C ARG A 232 -67.53 19.39 -26.46
N ARG A 233 -66.98 20.62 -26.54
CA ARG A 233 -67.77 21.85 -26.43
C ARG A 233 -68.67 22.08 -27.63
N SER A 234 -68.21 21.80 -28.85
CA SER A 234 -69.04 21.90 -30.06
C SER A 234 -70.16 20.86 -30.04
N SER A 235 -69.88 19.61 -29.63
CA SER A 235 -70.92 18.58 -29.51
C SER A 235 -71.98 18.89 -28.43
N MET A 236 -71.59 19.58 -27.35
CA MET A 236 -72.55 20.10 -26.35
C MET A 236 -73.34 21.33 -26.82
N ARG A 237 -72.88 22.01 -27.88
CA ARG A 237 -73.56 23.18 -28.43
C ARG A 237 -74.67 22.74 -29.39
N ASP A 238 -74.44 21.69 -30.17
CA ASP A 238 -75.47 21.06 -31.00
C ASP A 238 -76.61 20.44 -30.16
N SER A 239 -76.32 19.97 -28.94
CA SER A 239 -77.35 19.51 -28.00
C SER A 239 -78.05 20.64 -27.23
N LYS A 240 -77.65 21.91 -27.42
CA LYS A 240 -78.31 23.09 -26.82
C LYS A 240 -79.09 23.93 -27.85
N THR A 241 -78.94 23.66 -29.14
CA THR A 241 -79.71 24.33 -30.20
C THR A 241 -81.13 23.77 -30.37
N SER A 242 -81.57 22.81 -29.54
CA SER A 242 -82.95 22.30 -29.55
C SER A 242 -83.90 22.95 -28.54
N GLU A 243 -83.48 23.82 -27.62
CA GLU A 243 -84.44 24.52 -26.73
C GLU A 243 -83.99 25.96 -26.40
N LYS A 244 -84.80 26.93 -26.85
CA LYS A 244 -84.74 28.34 -26.44
C LYS A 244 -86.14 28.80 -26.02
N SER A 245 -86.36 28.93 -24.71
CA SER A 245 -87.28 29.82 -23.98
C SER A 245 -87.17 29.40 -22.49
N SER A 246 -87.27 30.21 -21.45
CA SER A 246 -87.69 31.58 -21.20
C SER A 246 -87.05 32.05 -19.87
N ASP A 247 -87.13 33.36 -19.60
CA ASP A 247 -86.61 34.08 -18.43
C ASP A 247 -86.95 33.50 -17.04
N VAL A 248 -86.05 33.75 -16.06
CA VAL A 248 -86.30 34.42 -14.76
C VAL A 248 -85.02 34.38 -13.90
N LYS A 249 -84.57 35.55 -13.40
CA LYS A 249 -83.57 35.67 -12.33
C LYS A 249 -84.20 35.37 -10.97
N PRO A 250 -83.47 34.70 -10.06
CA PRO A 250 -83.54 35.09 -8.65
C PRO A 250 -82.17 35.29 -7.98
N VAL A 251 -82.24 36.04 -6.88
CA VAL A 251 -81.18 36.64 -6.06
C VAL A 251 -80.55 35.65 -5.06
N GLU A 252 -79.26 35.86 -4.80
CA GLU A 252 -78.37 35.44 -3.70
C GLU A 252 -78.49 34.06 -3.01
N LYS A 253 -77.32 33.39 -2.91
CA LYS A 253 -76.73 32.92 -1.64
C LYS A 253 -75.29 32.42 -1.86
N LYS A 254 -74.33 32.90 -1.06
CA LYS A 254 -72.99 32.29 -0.93
C LYS A 254 -73.11 30.91 -0.25
N PRO A 255 -72.26 29.94 -0.64
CA PRO A 255 -71.65 29.08 0.37
C PRO A 255 -70.12 28.99 0.23
N VAL A 256 -69.48 28.99 1.39
CA VAL A 256 -68.09 28.62 1.66
C VAL A 256 -67.97 27.09 1.57
N GLU A 257 -66.93 26.52 0.94
CA GLU A 257 -66.18 25.37 1.49
C GLU A 257 -64.87 24.99 0.74
N LYS A 258 -63.77 25.05 1.52
CA LYS A 258 -62.62 24.11 1.68
C LYS A 258 -61.71 23.67 0.49
N LYS A 259 -60.48 24.22 0.58
CA LYS A 259 -59.09 23.83 0.18
C LYS A 259 -58.82 22.41 -0.41
N PRO A 260 -57.74 22.28 -1.21
CA PRO A 260 -56.51 21.70 -0.64
C PRO A 260 -55.25 22.55 -0.86
N VAL A 261 -54.46 22.66 0.21
CA VAL A 261 -53.08 23.14 0.22
C VAL A 261 -52.18 22.00 -0.25
N GLU A 262 -51.55 22.12 -1.41
CA GLU A 262 -50.40 21.28 -1.76
C GLU A 262 -49.09 21.91 -1.28
N LYS A 263 -48.39 21.13 -0.47
CA LYS A 263 -47.11 21.42 0.17
C LYS A 263 -46.01 21.64 -0.87
N LYS A 264 -45.32 22.79 -0.81
CA LYS A 264 -43.98 22.93 -1.39
C LYS A 264 -43.02 21.95 -0.68
N PRO A 265 -42.26 21.12 -1.40
CA PRO A 265 -41.14 20.38 -0.82
C PRO A 265 -40.02 21.36 -0.44
N ALA A 266 -39.61 21.32 0.82
CA ALA A 266 -38.44 22.04 1.32
C ALA A 266 -37.17 21.48 0.67
N GLU A 267 -36.53 22.30 -0.16
CA GLU A 267 -35.19 22.05 -0.68
C GLU A 267 -34.18 22.29 0.45
N LYS A 268 -33.63 21.21 1.02
CA LYS A 268 -32.47 21.27 1.92
C LYS A 268 -31.24 21.70 1.10
N LYS A 269 -30.85 22.97 1.18
CA LYS A 269 -29.51 23.43 0.79
C LYS A 269 -28.47 22.87 1.78
N PRO A 270 -27.38 22.23 1.31
CA PRO A 270 -26.23 21.93 2.15
C PRO A 270 -25.48 23.24 2.45
N ALA A 271 -25.14 23.43 3.73
CA ALA A 271 -24.36 24.56 4.22
C ALA A 271 -22.92 24.53 3.66
N GLU A 272 -22.56 25.57 2.90
CA GLU A 272 -21.18 25.87 2.52
C GLU A 272 -20.59 26.82 3.57
N LYS A 273 -19.73 26.27 4.44
CA LYS A 273 -18.90 27.06 5.36
C LYS A 273 -17.85 27.83 4.55
N LYS A 274 -17.97 29.17 4.48
CA LYS A 274 -16.86 30.06 4.14
C LYS A 274 -15.79 30.00 5.26
N PRO A 275 -14.49 29.87 4.95
CA PRO A 275 -13.43 30.17 5.92
C PRO A 275 -13.18 31.68 5.97
N ALA A 276 -13.16 32.22 7.19
CA ALA A 276 -12.76 33.59 7.49
C ALA A 276 -11.23 33.76 7.38
N GLU A 277 -10.82 34.96 6.98
CA GLU A 277 -9.43 35.46 6.91
C GLU A 277 -8.65 35.29 8.23
N LYS A 278 -7.35 35.00 8.11
CA LYS A 278 -6.33 35.57 9.01
C LYS A 278 -5.16 36.10 8.18
N LYS A 279 -5.09 37.43 8.07
CA LYS A 279 -3.85 38.17 7.82
C LYS A 279 -2.96 38.03 9.06
N SER A 280 -1.69 37.70 8.88
CA SER A 280 -0.66 37.88 9.89
C SER A 280 0.51 38.62 9.27
N ALA A 281 0.83 39.76 9.88
CA ALA A 281 1.88 40.69 9.53
C ALA A 281 3.29 40.12 9.83
N GLU A 282 4.21 40.47 8.95
CA GLU A 282 5.57 40.99 9.19
C GLU A 282 6.50 40.29 10.22
N LYS A 283 7.60 39.72 9.71
CA LYS A 283 8.91 39.73 10.40
C LYS A 283 10.05 39.74 9.38
N LYS A 284 10.75 40.87 9.27
CA LYS A 284 12.04 41.05 8.58
C LYS A 284 13.14 40.20 9.25
N PRO A 285 14.07 39.57 8.53
CA PRO A 285 15.30 39.08 9.13
C PRO A 285 16.35 40.20 9.21
N ALA A 286 16.81 40.46 10.43
CA ALA A 286 17.91 41.38 10.72
C ALA A 286 19.25 40.81 10.24
N LYS A 287 20.05 41.69 9.62
CA LYS A 287 21.46 41.50 9.27
C LYS A 287 22.27 41.08 10.50
N LYS A 288 23.06 40.00 10.41
CA LYS A 288 24.18 39.75 11.31
C LYS A 288 25.47 40.12 10.60
N ALA A 289 26.02 41.25 11.00
CA ALA A 289 27.34 41.72 10.60
C ALA A 289 28.42 40.94 11.37
N SER A 290 29.51 40.70 10.65
CA SER A 290 30.82 40.19 11.07
C SER A 290 31.50 41.05 12.14
N LYS A 291 32.23 40.41 13.06
CA LYS A 291 33.49 40.92 13.59
C LYS A 291 34.50 39.76 13.76
N PRO A 292 35.78 39.97 13.42
CA PRO A 292 36.84 38.96 13.47
C PRO A 292 37.50 38.91 14.85
N SER A 293 37.90 37.73 15.32
CA SER A 293 38.81 37.59 16.47
C SER A 293 40.23 37.32 15.95
N ALA A 294 41.13 38.24 16.29
CA ALA A 294 42.55 38.21 15.98
C ALA A 294 43.31 37.10 16.73
N ALA A 295 44.46 36.76 16.15
CA ALA A 295 45.44 35.80 16.59
C ALA A 295 46.07 36.12 17.96
N LYS A 296 46.50 35.07 18.67
CA LYS A 296 47.72 35.09 19.48
C LYS A 296 48.44 33.75 19.31
N ALA A 297 49.60 33.82 18.67
CA ALA A 297 50.61 32.79 18.67
C ALA A 297 51.44 32.88 19.96
N SER A 298 51.83 31.75 20.54
CA SER A 298 53.10 31.61 21.26
C SER A 298 53.47 30.13 21.42
N LYS A 299 54.64 29.82 20.86
CA LYS A 299 55.44 28.59 20.97
C LYS A 299 55.61 28.10 22.41
N LYS A 300 55.50 26.78 22.62
CA LYS A 300 56.63 25.88 22.92
C LYS A 300 56.17 24.44 22.76
#